data_AF-A0A444VW00-F1
#
_entry.id   AF-A0A444VW00-F1
#
_cell.length_a   1.000
_cell.length_b   1.000
_cell.length_c   1.000
_cell.angle_alpha   90.00
_cell.angle_beta   90.00
_cell.angle_gamma   90.00
#
_symmetry.space_group_name_H-M   'P 1'
#
loop_
_entity.id
_entity.type
_entity.pdbx_description
1 polymer ?
#
loop_
_entity_poly.entity_id
_entity_poly.type
_entity_poly.pdbx_seq_one_letter_code
_entity_poly.pdbx_strand_id
1 'polypeptide(L)'
;MSAPKTKICSSCEAAFSCGDTSPENKCWCNDYPPIFNLSEGGDCLCPVCFKEACEDKIEAYIETITPEKALKNKAMLLPKTDHLIEGIDYYIENGNYVFKAWFHLKRGTCCGNNCRHCPY
;
A
#
# COMPACT_ATOMS: atom_id res chain seq x y z
N MET A 1 -3.45 -23.15 9.61
CA MET A 1 -4.26 -22.91 8.41
C MET A 1 -5.63 -22.46 8.88
N SER A 2 -5.99 -21.20 8.64
CA SER A 2 -7.28 -20.66 9.05
C SER A 2 -8.14 -20.55 7.79
N ALA A 3 -9.21 -21.33 7.70
CA ALA A 3 -10.10 -21.29 6.53
C ALA A 3 -10.58 -19.85 6.27
N PRO A 4 -10.65 -19.39 5.01
CA PRO A 4 -11.15 -18.06 4.68
C PRO A 4 -12.58 -17.93 5.19
N LYS A 5 -12.85 -16.82 5.89
CA LYS A 5 -14.17 -16.52 6.47
C LYS A 5 -14.82 -15.40 5.68
N THR A 6 -16.12 -15.53 5.44
CA THR A 6 -16.91 -14.41 4.92
C THR A 6 -17.07 -13.34 6.01
N LYS A 7 -16.79 -12.11 5.64
CA LYS A 7 -16.90 -10.90 6.46
C LYS A 7 -17.70 -9.86 5.70
N ILE A 8 -18.22 -8.86 6.41
CA ILE A 8 -18.91 -7.70 5.84
C ILE A 8 -17.99 -6.49 5.96
N CYS A 9 -17.86 -5.72 4.89
CA CYS A 9 -17.08 -4.50 4.87
C CYS A 9 -17.77 -3.41 5.71
N SER A 10 -17.10 -2.81 6.69
CA SER A 10 -17.70 -1.71 7.46
C SER A 10 -17.85 -0.41 6.65
N SER A 11 -17.16 -0.27 5.52
CA SER A 11 -17.19 0.94 4.68
C SER A 11 -18.25 0.90 3.58
N CYS A 12 -18.45 -0.26 2.95
CA CYS A 12 -19.36 -0.40 1.80
C CYS A 12 -20.39 -1.52 1.95
N GLU A 13 -20.43 -2.19 3.10
CA GLU A 13 -21.38 -3.27 3.44
C GLU A 13 -21.29 -4.52 2.55
N ALA A 14 -20.34 -4.57 1.61
CA ALA A 14 -20.13 -5.72 0.75
C ALA A 14 -19.58 -6.92 1.53
N ALA A 15 -20.07 -8.12 1.18
CA ALA A 15 -19.50 -9.37 1.66
C ALA A 15 -18.16 -9.67 0.96
N PHE A 16 -17.15 -10.10 1.71
CA PHE A 16 -15.84 -10.46 1.18
C PHE A 16 -15.22 -11.61 1.98
N SER A 17 -14.24 -12.30 1.39
CA SER A 17 -13.51 -13.38 2.06
C SER A 17 -12.20 -12.85 2.67
N CYS A 18 -11.98 -13.17 3.95
CA CYS A 18 -10.80 -12.79 4.71
C CYS A 18 -10.14 -14.01 5.38
N GLY A 19 -8.82 -14.16 5.21
CA GLY A 19 -8.02 -15.26 5.77
C GLY A 19 -7.10 -15.92 4.73
N ASP A 20 -6.08 -16.63 5.21
CA ASP A 20 -5.16 -17.38 4.35
C ASP A 20 -5.90 -18.51 3.63
N THR A 21 -5.86 -18.49 2.30
CA THR A 21 -6.59 -19.47 1.49
C THR A 21 -5.78 -20.77 1.39
N SER A 22 -4.44 -20.70 1.45
CA SER A 22 -3.50 -21.83 1.51
C SER A 22 -2.06 -21.35 1.81
N PRO A 23 -1.11 -22.22 2.18
CA PRO A 23 0.31 -21.82 2.36
C PRO A 23 0.95 -21.20 1.10
N GLU A 24 0.43 -21.55 -0.07
CA GLU A 24 0.80 -21.04 -1.39
C GLU A 24 -0.02 -19.81 -1.84
N ASN A 25 -1.18 -19.55 -1.20
CA ASN A 25 -2.05 -18.41 -1.48
C ASN A 25 -2.31 -17.62 -0.18
N LYS A 26 -1.35 -16.76 0.16
CA LYS A 26 -1.42 -15.85 1.31
C LYS A 26 -2.57 -14.85 1.11
N CYS A 27 -3.14 -14.36 2.21
CA CYS A 27 -4.21 -13.37 2.15
C CYS A 27 -3.77 -12.11 1.39
N TRP A 28 -4.62 -11.59 0.51
CA TRP A 28 -4.38 -10.39 -0.32
C TRP A 28 -3.96 -9.15 0.47
N CYS A 29 -4.33 -9.06 1.76
CA CYS A 29 -3.96 -7.91 2.60
C CYS A 29 -2.45 -7.85 2.89
N ASN A 30 -1.72 -8.96 2.72
CA ASN A 30 -0.28 -8.99 2.91
C ASN A 30 0.49 -8.33 1.75
N ASP A 31 -0.13 -8.12 0.60
CA ASP A 31 0.50 -7.43 -0.53
C ASP A 31 0.62 -5.92 -0.29
N TYR A 32 -0.22 -5.38 0.59
CA TYR A 32 -0.28 -3.96 0.89
C TYR A 32 0.74 -3.57 1.96
N PRO A 33 1.26 -2.33 1.91
CA PRO A 33 2.20 -1.84 2.92
C PRO A 33 1.54 -1.85 4.30
N PRO A 34 2.28 -2.19 5.38
CA PRO A 34 1.77 -2.20 6.75
C PRO A 34 1.70 -0.77 7.31
N ILE A 35 1.03 0.12 6.59
CA ILE A 35 0.76 1.51 6.98
C ILE A 35 -0.46 1.61 7.89
N PHE A 36 -1.31 0.58 7.89
CA PHE A 36 -2.42 0.42 8.83
C PHE A 36 -1.98 -0.36 10.06
N ASN A 37 -2.16 0.25 11.23
CA ASN A 37 -2.15 -0.47 12.49
C ASN A 37 -3.60 -0.79 12.86
N LEU A 38 -4.05 -2.03 12.62
CA LEU A 38 -5.42 -2.50 12.94
C LEU A 38 -5.67 -2.66 14.47
N SER A 39 -4.70 -2.27 15.30
CA SER A 39 -4.60 -2.63 16.72
C SER A 39 -5.62 -1.98 17.66
N GLU A 40 -6.50 -1.08 17.20
CA GLU A 40 -7.54 -0.46 18.03
C GLU A 40 -8.96 -0.83 17.58
N GLY A 41 -9.19 -2.12 17.30
CA GLY A 41 -10.52 -2.63 16.93
C GLY A 41 -10.89 -2.32 15.49
N GLY A 42 -9.95 -2.55 14.56
CA GLY A 42 -10.13 -2.22 13.15
C GLY A 42 -11.37 -2.84 12.52
N ASP A 43 -12.16 -1.98 11.88
CA ASP A 43 -13.23 -2.34 10.97
C ASP A 43 -12.76 -3.33 9.89
N CYS A 44 -13.59 -4.33 9.57
CA CYS A 44 -13.30 -5.24 8.47
C CYS A 44 -13.48 -4.49 7.15
N LEU A 45 -12.40 -4.32 6.37
CA LEU A 45 -12.48 -3.70 5.03
C LEU A 45 -12.32 -4.77 3.94
N CYS A 46 -13.17 -4.69 2.92
CA CYS A 46 -13.00 -5.50 1.71
C CYS A 46 -11.74 -5.04 0.92
N PRO A 47 -11.25 -5.83 -0.05
CA PRO A 47 -10.04 -5.50 -0.80
C PRO A 47 -10.04 -4.11 -1.43
N VAL A 48 -11.21 -3.66 -1.91
CA VAL A 48 -11.38 -2.35 -2.56
C VAL A 48 -11.25 -1.24 -1.53
N CYS A 49 -12.07 -1.25 -0.49
CA CYS A 49 -12.04 -0.21 0.55
C CYS A 49 -10.73 -0.21 1.34
N PHE A 50 -10.09 -1.37 1.52
CA PHE A 50 -8.78 -1.44 2.15
C PHE A 50 -7.70 -0.81 1.27
N LYS A 51 -7.73 -1.06 -0.04
CA LYS A 51 -6.84 -0.41 -0.99
C LYS A 51 -7.00 1.12 -0.95
N GLU A 52 -8.24 1.61 -1.07
CA GLU A 52 -8.55 3.04 -1.01
C GLU A 52 -8.04 3.66 0.30
N ALA A 53 -8.33 3.03 1.43
CA ALA A 53 -7.85 3.49 2.73
C ALA A 53 -6.31 3.52 2.80
N CYS A 54 -5.63 2.52 2.23
CA CYS A 54 -4.18 2.51 2.09
C CYS A 54 -3.67 3.67 1.24
N GLU A 55 -4.32 3.96 0.10
CA GLU A 55 -3.98 5.09 -0.76
C GLU A 55 -4.08 6.41 0.01
N ASP A 56 -5.21 6.67 0.70
CA ASP A 56 -5.41 7.87 1.51
C ASP A 56 -4.32 8.04 2.59
N LYS A 57 -3.97 6.96 3.30
CA LYS A 57 -2.92 7.00 4.33
C LYS A 57 -1.54 7.27 3.75
N ILE A 58 -1.25 6.71 2.59
CA ILE A 58 0.02 6.90 1.89
C ILE A 58 0.12 8.33 1.37
N GLU A 59 -0.96 8.87 0.81
CA GLU A 59 -1.03 10.26 0.37
C GLU A 59 -0.81 11.22 1.54
N ALA A 60 -1.55 11.04 2.64
CA ALA A 60 -1.35 11.82 3.87
C ALA A 60 0.09 11.71 4.40
N TYR A 61 0.72 10.54 4.30
CA TYR A 61 2.13 10.39 4.67
C TYR A 61 3.05 11.18 3.73
N ILE A 62 2.86 11.07 2.43
CA ILE A 62 3.65 11.76 1.39
C ILE A 62 3.54 13.29 1.56
N GLU A 63 2.37 13.83 1.89
CA GLU A 63 2.18 15.26 2.14
C GLU A 63 3.07 15.78 3.29
N THR A 64 3.46 14.92 4.23
CA THR A 64 4.37 15.30 5.32
C THR A 64 5.85 15.21 4.94
N ILE A 65 6.17 14.66 3.76
CA ILE A 65 7.54 14.44 3.31
C ILE A 65 8.10 15.70 2.67
N THR A 66 9.26 16.10 3.17
CA THR A 66 10.15 17.08 2.55
C THR A 66 11.40 16.37 2.03
N PRO A 67 12.20 16.97 1.14
CA PRO A 67 13.45 16.36 0.65
C PRO A 67 14.39 15.88 1.77
N GLU A 68 14.47 16.65 2.86
CA GLU A 68 15.26 16.29 4.04
C GLU A 68 14.69 15.09 4.81
N LYS A 69 13.36 15.02 4.94
CA LYS A 69 12.67 13.90 5.60
C LYS A 69 12.65 12.65 4.74
N ALA A 70 12.66 12.78 3.41
CA ALA A 70 12.65 11.67 2.48
C ALA A 70 13.87 10.75 2.70
N LEU A 71 15.03 11.31 3.05
CA LEU A 71 16.25 10.54 3.37
C LEU A 71 16.14 9.69 4.65
N LYS A 72 15.15 9.96 5.51
CA LYS A 72 14.89 9.23 6.77
C LYS A 72 13.44 8.74 6.86
N ASN A 73 12.80 8.56 5.71
CA ASN A 73 11.41 8.11 5.65
C ASN A 73 11.27 6.69 6.24
N LYS A 74 10.09 6.34 6.74
CA LYS A 74 9.81 5.02 7.32
C LYS A 74 9.53 3.95 6.25
N ALA A 75 9.12 4.35 5.06
CA ALA A 75 8.80 3.43 3.97
C ALA A 75 10.01 2.60 3.52
N MET A 76 11.23 3.14 3.60
CA MET A 76 12.46 2.39 3.31
C MET A 76 12.74 1.24 4.29
N LEU A 77 12.13 1.27 5.48
CA LEU A 77 12.28 0.24 6.51
C LEU A 77 11.24 -0.87 6.39
N LEU A 78 10.26 -0.70 5.50
CA LEU A 78 9.21 -1.69 5.28
C LEU A 78 9.78 -2.93 4.57
N PRO A 79 9.20 -4.12 4.80
CA PRO A 79 9.56 -5.31 4.05
C PRO A 79 9.38 -5.03 2.55
N LYS A 80 10.39 -5.40 1.75
CA LYS A 80 10.30 -5.27 0.30
C LYS A 80 9.22 -6.24 -0.20
N THR A 81 8.16 -5.69 -0.77
CA THR A 81 7.15 -6.46 -1.48
C THR A 81 7.67 -6.73 -2.89
N ASP A 82 7.52 -7.96 -3.38
CA ASP A 82 7.86 -8.31 -4.77
C ASP A 82 6.81 -7.76 -5.75
N HIS A 83 5.58 -7.61 -5.26
CA HIS A 83 4.44 -7.12 -6.02
C HIS A 83 4.30 -5.59 -5.92
N LEU A 84 4.11 -4.96 -7.08
CA LEU A 84 3.78 -3.53 -7.22
C LEU A 84 2.27 -3.37 -7.35
N ILE A 85 1.70 -2.45 -6.58
CA ILE A 85 0.26 -2.23 -6.56
C ILE A 85 -0.07 -0.98 -7.37
N GLU A 86 -0.90 -1.12 -8.41
CA GLU A 86 -1.45 0.02 -9.14
C GLU A 86 -2.32 0.89 -8.22
N GLY A 87 -2.15 2.21 -8.28
CA GLY A 87 -2.74 3.19 -7.36
C GLY A 87 -1.81 3.55 -6.20
N ILE A 88 -0.95 2.63 -5.74
CA ILE A 88 -0.01 2.87 -4.64
C ILE A 88 1.40 3.13 -5.16
N ASP A 89 1.94 2.17 -5.93
CA ASP A 89 3.31 2.20 -6.43
C ASP A 89 3.42 2.87 -7.79
N TYR A 90 2.40 2.72 -8.64
CA TYR A 90 2.36 3.27 -9.98
C TYR A 90 0.92 3.46 -10.47
N TYR A 91 0.75 4.15 -11.59
CA TYR A 91 -0.45 4.09 -12.42
C TYR A 91 -0.06 3.98 -13.89
N ILE A 92 -0.96 3.52 -14.75
CA ILE A 92 -0.72 3.44 -16.18
C ILE A 92 -1.21 4.73 -16.85
N GLU A 93 -0.32 5.40 -17.58
CA GLU A 93 -0.62 6.60 -18.37
C GLU A 93 -0.10 6.39 -19.80
N ASN A 94 -0.98 6.44 -20.79
CA ASN A 94 -0.63 6.17 -22.20
C ASN A 94 0.08 4.82 -22.42
N GLY A 95 -0.30 3.78 -21.67
CA GLY A 95 0.33 2.45 -21.75
C GLY A 95 1.70 2.33 -21.07
N ASN A 96 2.18 3.40 -20.43
CA ASN A 96 3.44 3.40 -19.69
C ASN A 96 3.20 3.40 -18.18
N TYR A 97 4.10 2.75 -17.44
CA TYR A 97 4.10 2.76 -15.97
C TYR A 97 4.63 4.10 -15.47
N VAL A 98 3.82 4.82 -14.69
CA VAL A 98 4.22 6.05 -14.01
C VAL A 98 4.29 5.77 -12.51
N PHE A 99 5.51 5.64 -12.00
CA PHE A 99 5.75 5.38 -10.57
C PHE A 99 5.36 6.58 -9.69
N LYS A 100 4.66 6.30 -8.59
CA LYS A 100 4.24 7.29 -7.59
C LYS A 100 5.33 7.50 -6.54
N ALA A 101 5.19 8.55 -5.73
CA ALA A 101 6.17 8.91 -4.70
C ALA A 101 6.43 7.78 -3.68
N TRP A 102 5.42 6.99 -3.32
CA TRP A 102 5.57 5.86 -2.40
C TRP A 102 6.60 4.83 -2.88
N PHE A 103 6.58 4.49 -4.18
CA PHE A 103 7.56 3.58 -4.78
C PHE A 103 8.99 4.12 -4.61
N HIS A 104 9.18 5.42 -4.82
CA HIS A 104 10.47 6.06 -4.62
C HIS A 104 10.89 6.10 -3.15
N LEU A 105 9.97 6.34 -2.21
CA LEU A 105 10.25 6.30 -0.77
C LEU A 105 10.69 4.91 -0.30
N LYS A 106 10.03 3.85 -0.79
CA LYS A 106 10.44 2.45 -0.55
C LYS A 106 11.85 2.14 -1.08
N ARG A 107 12.24 2.75 -2.20
CA ARG A 107 13.61 2.64 -2.75
C ARG A 107 14.65 3.26 -1.81
N GLY A 108 14.27 4.29 -1.04
CA GLY A 108 15.10 4.87 0.00
C GLY A 108 16.15 5.88 -0.46
N THR A 109 16.30 6.11 -1.78
CA THR A 109 17.29 7.04 -2.33
C THR A 109 16.82 7.68 -3.64
N CYS A 110 17.37 8.86 -3.96
CA CYS A 110 17.16 9.54 -5.24
C CYS A 110 17.99 8.88 -6.35
N CYS A 111 17.40 8.71 -7.54
CA CYS A 111 18.08 8.12 -8.70
C CYS A 111 18.67 9.16 -9.68
N GLY A 112 18.46 10.46 -9.46
CA GLY A 112 18.98 11.52 -10.34
C GLY A 112 18.25 11.73 -11.68
N ASN A 113 17.26 10.89 -12.01
CA ASN A 113 16.54 10.94 -13.29
C ASN A 113 15.39 11.96 -13.38
N ASN A 114 15.30 12.92 -12.45
CA ASN A 114 14.24 13.94 -12.40
C ASN A 114 12.81 13.34 -12.55
N CYS A 115 12.50 12.31 -11.76
CA CYS A 115 11.22 11.61 -11.84
C CYS A 115 10.03 12.53 -11.50
N ARG A 116 8.91 12.38 -12.23
CA ARG A 116 7.69 13.20 -12.06
C ARG A 116 7.17 13.24 -10.61
N HIS A 117 7.25 12.12 -9.90
CA HIS A 117 6.78 11.98 -8.51
C HIS A 117 7.94 11.80 -7.52
N CYS A 118 9.10 12.41 -7.79
CA CYS A 118 10.27 12.30 -6.92
C CYS A 118 10.00 12.98 -5.56
N PRO A 119 10.09 12.26 -4.43
CA PRO A 119 9.96 12.85 -3.09
C PRO A 119 11.29 13.37 -2.53
N TYR A 120 12.39 13.19 -3.26
CA TYR A 120 13.76 13.58 -2.90
C TYR A 120 14.21 14.79 -3.72
#